data_AF-A0A9D2B4T9-F1
#
_entry.id   AF-A0A9D2B4T9-F1
#
_cell.length_a   1.000
_cell.length_b   1.000
_cell.length_c   1.000
_cell.angle_alpha   90.00
_cell.angle_beta   90.00
_cell.angle_gamma   90.00
#
_symmetry.space_group_name_H-M   'P 1'
#
loop_
_entity.id
_entity.type
_entity.pdbx_description
1 polymer ?
#
loop_
_entity_poly.entity_id
_entity_poly.type
_entity_poly.pdbx_seq_one_letter_code
_entity_poly.pdbx_strand_id
1 'polypeptide(L)'
;DPEVYARIVHEFPERVRVVYIRRVERKPERERAINMLRNEIRHTGCDLVLAEDSAGMAVHAHAQGLISDAGLEQVRRESDC
;
A
#
# COMPACT_ATOMS: atom_id res chain seq x y z
N ASP A 1 13.01 -5.90 -0.09
CA ASP A 1 13.32 -4.97 -1.19
C ASP A 1 12.10 -4.70 -2.06
N PRO A 2 12.00 -3.51 -2.69
CA PRO A 2 10.88 -3.16 -3.56
C PRO A 2 10.66 -4.13 -4.74
N GLU A 3 11.72 -4.78 -5.22
CA GLU A 3 11.67 -5.78 -6.30
C GLU A 3 10.81 -7.01 -5.96
N VAL A 4 10.73 -7.39 -4.68
CA VAL A 4 9.91 -8.54 -4.26
C VAL A 4 8.42 -8.25 -4.43
N TYR A 5 7.99 -7.00 -4.18
CA TYR A 5 6.60 -6.61 -4.39
C TYR A 5 6.24 -6.58 -5.87
N ALA A 6 7.17 -6.15 -6.73
CA ALA A 6 6.99 -6.16 -8.18
C ALA A 6 6.70 -7.57 -8.68
N ARG A 7 7.53 -8.53 -8.25
CA ARG A 7 7.39 -9.92 -8.63
C ARG A 7 6.06 -10.52 -8.16
N ILE A 8 5.63 -10.24 -6.93
CA ILE A 8 4.35 -10.77 -6.40
C ILE A 8 3.16 -10.21 -7.19
N VAL A 9 3.15 -8.91 -7.51
CA VAL A 9 2.06 -8.33 -8.29
C VAL A 9 2.06 -8.84 -9.74
N HIS A 10 3.25 -9.08 -10.30
CA HIS A 10 3.37 -9.64 -11.65
C HIS A 10 2.99 -11.14 -11.72
N GLU A 11 3.31 -11.92 -10.68
CA GLU A 11 2.90 -13.33 -10.57
C GLU A 11 1.40 -13.49 -10.26
N PHE A 12 0.79 -12.54 -9.54
CA PHE A 12 -0.61 -12.64 -9.08
C PHE A 12 -1.44 -11.36 -9.24
N PRO A 13 -1.57 -10.81 -10.46
CA PRO A 13 -2.25 -9.53 -10.70
C PRO A 13 -3.73 -9.55 -10.28
N GLU A 14 -4.44 -10.67 -10.46
CA GLU A 14 -5.88 -10.76 -10.17
C GLU A 14 -6.22 -11.13 -8.71
N ARG A 15 -5.23 -11.59 -7.93
CA ARG A 15 -5.46 -12.01 -6.53
C ARG A 15 -5.12 -10.93 -5.53
N VAL A 16 -4.28 -9.96 -5.93
CA VAL A 16 -3.80 -8.89 -5.07
C VAL A 16 -4.52 -7.61 -5.45
N ARG A 17 -5.42 -7.13 -4.59
CA ARG A 17 -6.12 -5.85 -4.81
C ARG A 17 -5.26 -4.66 -4.45
N VAL A 18 -4.62 -4.71 -3.28
CA VAL A 18 -3.76 -3.63 -2.78
C VAL A 18 -2.59 -4.19 -1.99
N VAL A 19 -1.39 -3.66 -2.23
CA VAL A 19 -0.20 -3.88 -1.40
C VAL A 19 0.10 -2.63 -0.59
N TYR A 20 0.06 -2.75 0.73
CA TYR A 20 0.46 -1.67 1.63
C TYR A 20 1.88 -1.88 2.13
N ILE A 21 2.71 -0.85 1.99
CA ILE A 21 4.10 -0.86 2.42
C ILE A 21 4.29 0.27 3.42
N ARG A 22 4.70 -0.07 4.64
CA ARG A 22 5.12 0.92 5.63
C ARG A 22 6.48 1.52 5.24
N ARG A 23 6.59 2.83 5.29
CA ARG A 23 7.84 3.56 5.07
C ARG A 23 8.69 3.50 6.35
N VAL A 24 9.64 2.58 6.37
CA VAL A 24 10.61 2.46 7.49
C VAL A 24 11.76 3.46 7.35
N GLU A 25 12.17 3.77 6.11
CA GLU A 25 13.26 4.70 5.82
C GLU A 25 12.92 5.59 4.61
N ARG A 26 13.26 6.89 4.70
CA ARG A 26 13.13 7.87 3.60
C ARG A 26 14.26 7.69 2.60
N LYS A 27 14.22 6.59 1.85
CA LYS A 27 15.14 6.33 0.74
C LYS A 27 14.47 6.72 -0.59
N PRO A 28 14.90 7.81 -1.24
CA PRO A 28 14.25 8.31 -2.45
C PRO A 28 14.30 7.30 -3.61
N GLU A 29 15.33 6.45 -3.68
CA GLU A 29 15.43 5.37 -4.66
C GLU A 29 14.30 4.35 -4.50
N ARG A 30 13.98 3.97 -3.27
CA ARG A 30 12.87 3.04 -2.96
C ARG A 30 11.53 3.64 -3.33
N GLU A 31 11.33 4.92 -3.04
CA GLU A 31 10.10 5.64 -3.42
C GLU A 31 9.92 5.71 -4.93
N ARG A 32 11.00 5.96 -5.67
CA ARG A 32 10.98 5.95 -7.14
C ARG A 32 10.68 4.57 -7.70
N ALA A 33 11.35 3.53 -7.21
CA ALA A 33 11.10 2.14 -7.62
C ALA A 33 9.63 1.74 -7.39
N ILE A 34 9.09 2.08 -6.22
CA ILE A 34 7.69 1.82 -5.87
C ILE A 34 6.73 2.61 -6.77
N ASN A 35 7.00 3.89 -7.04
CA ASN A 35 6.15 4.68 -7.92
C ASN A 35 6.18 4.17 -9.37
N MET A 36 7.35 3.75 -9.87
CA MET A 36 7.48 3.11 -11.19
C MET A 36 6.68 1.83 -11.24
N LEU A 37 6.84 0.96 -10.23
CA LEU A 37 6.07 -0.27 -10.14
C LEU A 37 4.57 -0.01 -10.08
N ARG A 38 4.12 0.95 -9.27
CA ARG A 38 2.72 1.34 -9.20
C ARG A 38 2.20 1.73 -10.58
N ASN A 39 2.93 2.54 -11.33
CA ASN A 39 2.51 2.93 -12.67
C ASN A 39 2.49 1.76 -13.65
N GLU A 40 3.42 0.81 -13.49
CA GLU A 40 3.44 -0.42 -14.26
C GLU A 40 2.20 -1.27 -13.94
N ILE A 41 1.87 -1.55 -12.68
CA ILE A 41 0.74 -2.42 -12.31
C ILE A 41 -0.63 -1.72 -12.34
N ARG A 42 -0.69 -0.41 -12.57
CA ARG A 42 -1.96 0.34 -12.61
C ARG A 42 -2.98 -0.22 -13.61
N HIS A 43 -2.51 -0.90 -14.67
CA HIS A 43 -3.38 -1.53 -15.65
C HIS A 43 -3.90 -2.91 -15.23
N THR A 44 -3.32 -3.53 -14.20
CA THR A 44 -3.73 -4.86 -13.72
C THR A 44 -4.81 -4.81 -12.64
N GLY A 45 -5.21 -3.61 -12.20
CA GLY A 45 -6.20 -3.41 -11.14
C GLY A 45 -5.67 -3.61 -9.72
N CYS A 46 -4.36 -3.83 -9.58
CA CYS A 46 -3.67 -3.86 -8.29
C CYS A 46 -3.13 -2.47 -7.96
N ASP A 47 -3.40 -1.98 -6.76
CA ASP A 47 -2.83 -0.74 -6.23
C ASP A 47 -1.66 -1.03 -5.28
N LEU A 48 -0.68 -0.14 -5.25
CA LEU A 48 0.46 -0.26 -4.36
C LEU A 48 0.72 1.07 -3.68
N VAL A 49 0.63 1.06 -2.35
CA VAL A 49 0.58 2.26 -1.52
C VAL A 49 1.74 2.26 -0.53
N LEU A 50 2.54 3.30 -0.61
CA LEU A 50 3.60 3.57 0.36
C LEU A 50 3.06 4.59 1.37
N ALA A 51 2.78 4.14 2.58
CA ALA A 51 2.30 5.00 3.66
C ALA A 51 3.39 5.21 4.71
N GLU A 52 3.39 6.38 5.37
CA GLU A 52 4.33 6.65 6.47
C GLU A 52 3.98 5.82 7.72
N ASP A 53 2.69 5.59 7.95
CA ASP A 53 2.16 4.89 9.11
C ASP A 53 0.94 4.02 8.76
N SER A 54 0.50 3.23 9.74
CA SER A 54 -0.67 2.37 9.63
C SER A 54 -1.96 3.18 9.42
N ALA A 55 -2.03 4.40 9.96
CA ALA A 55 -3.16 5.31 9.77
C ALA A 55 -3.33 5.72 8.30
N GLY A 56 -2.25 6.07 7.60
CA GLY A 56 -2.26 6.38 6.17
C GLY A 56 -2.69 5.18 5.32
N MET A 57 -2.28 3.96 5.71
CA MET A 57 -2.76 2.72 5.06
C MET A 57 -4.28 2.55 5.24
N ALA A 58 -4.77 2.75 6.46
CA ALA A 58 -6.19 2.59 6.77
C ALA A 58 -7.06 3.62 6.04
N VAL A 59 -6.62 4.87 5.90
CA VAL A 59 -7.35 5.90 5.14
C VAL A 59 -7.53 5.46 3.68
N HIS A 60 -6.47 4.96 3.05
CA HIS A 60 -6.57 4.43 1.70
C HIS A 60 -7.47 3.19 1.62
N ALA A 61 -7.35 2.27 2.59
CA ALA A 61 -8.20 1.08 2.64
C ALA A 61 -9.68 1.43 2.78
N HIS A 62 -10.02 2.44 3.58
CA HIS A 62 -11.38 2.95 3.71
C HIS A 62 -11.89 3.58 2.42
N ALA A 63 -11.08 4.42 1.77
CA ALA A 63 -11.42 5.03 0.48
C ALA A 63 -11.66 3.99 -0.64
N GLN A 64 -10.99 2.83 -0.56
CA GLN A 64 -11.18 1.68 -1.46
C GLN A 64 -12.33 0.74 -1.02
N GLY A 65 -13.02 1.04 0.10
CA GLY A 65 -14.08 0.20 0.65
C GLY A 65 -13.60 -1.15 1.20
N LEU A 66 -12.31 -1.28 1.52
CA LEU A 66 -11.71 -2.49 2.07
C LEU A 66 -11.93 -2.63 3.59
N ILE A 67 -12.12 -1.51 4.29
CA ILE A 67 -12.44 -1.46 5.72
C ILE A 67 -13.60 -0.48 5.96
N SER A 68 -14.34 -0.69 7.04
CA SER A 68 -15.40 0.22 7.51
C SER A 68 -14.84 1.41 8.28
N ASP A 69 -15.64 2.46 8.48
CA ASP A 69 -15.29 3.62 9.31
C ASP A 69 -14.83 3.22 10.72
N ALA A 70 -15.49 2.23 11.33
CA ALA A 70 -15.11 1.69 12.63
C ALA A 70 -13.70 1.06 12.60
N GLY A 71 -13.36 0.35 11.52
CA GLY A 71 -12.02 -0.23 11.33
C GLY A 71 -10.95 0.85 11.14
N LEU A 72 -11.25 1.92 10.40
CA LEU A 72 -10.36 3.06 10.25
C LEU A 72 -10.10 3.74 11.60
N GLU A 73 -11.15 3.95 12.40
CA GLU A 73 -11.03 4.59 13.71
C GLU A 73 -10.21 3.74 14.69
N GLN A 74 -10.35 2.42 14.65
CA GLN A 74 -9.54 1.51 15.46
C GLN A 74 -8.04 1.60 15.12
N VAL A 75 -7.68 1.57 13.84
CA VAL A 75 -6.27 1.68 13.42
C VAL A 75 -5.68 3.04 13.81
N ARG A 76 -6.46 4.11 13.74
CA ARG A 76 -6.03 5.44 14.22
C ARG A 76 -5.71 5.41 15.72
N ARG A 77 -6.61 4.86 16.54
CA ARG A 77 -6.38 4.74 17.99
C ARG A 77 -5.13 3.94 18.35
N GLU A 78 -4.87 2.86 17.61
CA GLU A 78 -3.67 2.04 17.80
C GLU A 78 -2.37 2.72 17.33
N SER A 79 -2.46 3.63 16.35
CA SER A 79 -1.30 4.37 15.83
C SER A 79 -0.94 5.59 16.68
N ASP A 80 -1.89 6.11 17.45
CA ASP A 80 -1.74 7.28 18.34
C ASP A 80 -1.26 6.91 19.76
N CYS A 81 -1.21 5.62 20.13
CA CYS A 81 -0.66 5.12 21.41
C CYS A 81 0.84 4.79 21.31
#